data_AF-A0A3B9E9B0-F1
#
_entry.id   AF-A0A3B9E9B0-F1
#
_cell.length_a   1.000
_cell.length_b   1.000
_cell.length_c   1.000
_cell.angle_alpha   90.00
_cell.angle_beta   90.00
_cell.angle_gamma   90.00
#
_symmetry.space_group_name_H-M   'P 1'
#
loop_
_entity.id
_entity.type
_entity.pdbx_description
1 polymer ?
#
loop_
_entity_poly.entity_id
_entity_poly.type
_entity_poly.pdbx_seq_one_letter_code
_entity_poly.pdbx_strand_id
1 'polypeptide(L)'
;MYLEKINTPADLKELKLDQLDILAREVRERIIRVVSRNGGHLAPSLGTVELTIALHYVLDTPQDKLVWDVGHQAYAHKILTGRREQFDTVRTYKGLSGFPKRAESPYDNFDTGHASTSISAALGMACARDLNGENFRTVAVIGDGSLTGGLAFEGLNHAGQLKKNMLVILNDNRMAISKRVGALGQYLTKITTTPAYTNFEKNLWDFLGRLPANIGGPSRVAFRRLRQGFKNLIVPGLTFEELGYHYEGPIDGHDIAALVDVLRRIKDQPGPTFLHVLTVKGKGYEPAEENAEKFHGVGAFDPETGDPLSCKNICSYTEVFGKSLVELAKTDPRIVGITAAMPEGTGLDYFRRVFPDRFFDVGIAEQHALTFAAGLASQGFKPVVAIYSTFLQR
;
A
#
# COMPACT_ATOMS: atom_id res chain seq x y z
N MET A 1 15.40 -25.45 9.84
CA MET A 1 14.50 -24.59 9.05
C MET A 1 15.32 -23.82 8.01
N TYR A 2 14.74 -23.33 6.90
CA TYR A 2 15.49 -22.51 5.93
C TYR A 2 15.86 -21.14 6.51
N LEU A 3 14.94 -20.54 7.27
CA LEU A 3 15.07 -19.23 7.90
C LEU A 3 16.27 -19.14 8.84
N GLU A 4 16.64 -20.22 9.52
CA GLU A 4 17.81 -20.28 10.41
C GLU A 4 19.13 -20.13 9.65
N LYS A 5 19.14 -20.41 8.35
CA LYS A 5 20.33 -20.31 7.48
C LYS A 5 20.44 -18.95 6.79
N ILE A 6 19.43 -18.08 6.93
CA ILE A 6 19.38 -16.78 6.26
C ILE A 6 19.69 -15.68 7.28
N ASN A 7 20.83 -15.03 7.08
CA ASN A 7 21.21 -13.82 7.80
C ASN A 7 21.19 -12.60 6.87
N THR A 8 21.42 -12.79 5.58
CA THR A 8 21.44 -11.71 4.58
C THR A 8 20.67 -12.08 3.31
N PRO A 9 20.32 -11.09 2.47
CA PRO A 9 19.78 -11.36 1.14
C PRO A 9 20.69 -12.20 0.23
N ALA A 10 21.99 -12.30 0.52
CA ALA A 10 22.89 -13.19 -0.23
C ALA A 10 22.57 -14.67 0.06
N ASP A 11 22.38 -15.02 1.33
CA ASP A 11 21.99 -16.38 1.75
C ASP A 11 20.64 -16.79 1.15
N LEU A 12 19.71 -15.83 1.04
CA LEU A 12 18.41 -16.02 0.42
C LEU A 12 18.52 -16.45 -1.06
N LYS A 13 19.49 -15.91 -1.80
CA LYS A 13 19.71 -16.20 -3.23
C LYS A 13 20.29 -17.59 -3.48
N GLU A 14 20.81 -18.26 -2.46
CA GLU A 14 21.30 -19.64 -2.54
C GLU A 14 20.16 -20.67 -2.56
N LEU A 15 18.95 -20.26 -2.15
CA LEU A 15 17.77 -21.12 -2.18
C LEU A 15 17.23 -21.27 -3.61
N LYS A 16 16.70 -22.46 -3.88
CA LYS A 16 15.91 -22.74 -5.08
C LYS A 16 14.51 -22.14 -4.93
N LEU A 17 13.85 -21.85 -6.06
CA LEU A 17 12.53 -21.24 -6.10
C LEU A 17 11.47 -22.01 -5.29
N ASP A 18 11.47 -23.35 -5.38
CA ASP A 18 10.56 -24.23 -4.63
C ASP A 18 10.78 -24.20 -3.10
N GLN A 19 11.96 -23.76 -2.66
CA GLN A 19 12.27 -23.61 -1.24
C GLN A 19 11.76 -22.27 -0.67
N LEU A 20 11.47 -21.29 -1.53
CA LEU A 20 11.04 -19.96 -1.10
C LEU A 20 9.63 -19.97 -0.49
N ASP A 21 8.74 -20.84 -0.95
CA ASP A 21 7.40 -20.99 -0.36
C ASP A 21 7.46 -21.54 1.07
N ILE A 22 8.41 -22.46 1.32
CA ILE A 22 8.66 -22.99 2.65
C ILE A 22 9.22 -21.88 3.55
N LEU A 23 10.18 -21.10 3.05
CA LEU A 23 10.71 -19.94 3.76
C LEU A 23 9.60 -18.93 4.11
N ALA A 24 8.67 -18.65 3.19
CA ALA A 24 7.57 -17.74 3.43
C ALA A 24 6.69 -18.19 4.60
N ARG A 25 6.44 -19.49 4.75
CA ARG A 25 5.74 -20.05 5.92
C ARG A 25 6.53 -19.84 7.21
N GLU A 26 7.82 -20.17 7.22
CA GLU A 26 8.68 -20.02 8.40
C GLU A 26 8.78 -18.53 8.84
N VAL A 27 8.86 -17.60 7.90
CA VAL A 27 8.85 -16.16 8.17
C VAL A 27 7.52 -15.72 8.79
N ARG A 28 6.38 -16.19 8.28
CA ARG A 28 5.05 -15.89 8.87
C ARG A 28 4.95 -16.39 10.30
N GLU A 29 5.32 -17.64 10.55
CA GLU A 29 5.30 -18.24 11.89
C GLU A 29 6.16 -17.42 12.86
N ARG A 30 7.34 -16.98 12.41
CA ARG A 30 8.21 -16.10 13.21
C ARG A 30 7.54 -14.76 13.52
N ILE A 31 6.88 -14.14 12.54
CA ILE A 31 6.16 -12.87 12.73
C ILE A 31 5.03 -13.06 13.75
N ILE A 32 4.16 -14.05 13.56
CA ILE A 32 3.00 -14.32 14.44
C ILE A 32 3.48 -14.56 15.87
N ARG A 33 4.49 -15.41 16.06
CA ARG A 33 5.02 -15.77 17.39
C ARG A 33 5.53 -14.58 18.19
N VAL A 34 6.16 -13.61 17.53
CA VAL A 34 6.74 -12.43 18.19
C VAL A 34 5.67 -11.35 18.40
N VAL A 35 4.87 -11.07 17.37
CA VAL A 35 3.86 -10.02 17.43
C VAL A 35 2.72 -10.38 18.39
N SER A 36 2.42 -11.68 18.58
CA SER A 36 1.45 -12.13 19.60
C SER A 36 1.86 -11.76 21.03
N ARG A 37 3.17 -11.58 21.29
CA ARG A 37 3.70 -11.21 22.61
C ARG A 37 3.89 -9.71 22.74
N ASN A 38 4.49 -9.08 21.72
CA ASN A 38 4.89 -7.67 21.80
C ASN A 38 3.79 -6.71 21.35
N GLY A 39 2.80 -7.19 20.58
CA GLY A 39 1.97 -6.35 19.74
C GLY A 39 2.73 -5.79 18.53
N GLY A 40 2.01 -5.21 17.57
CA GLY A 40 2.59 -4.68 16.33
C GLY A 40 1.66 -4.79 15.14
N HIS A 41 2.21 -4.51 13.94
CA HIS A 41 1.45 -4.52 12.70
C HIS A 41 1.49 -5.90 12.05
N LEU A 42 0.55 -6.77 12.43
CA LEU A 42 0.55 -8.17 12.00
C LEU A 42 0.04 -8.31 10.56
N ALA A 43 -1.22 -7.96 10.31
CA ALA A 43 -1.87 -8.23 9.04
C ALA A 43 -1.16 -7.59 7.82
N PRO A 44 -0.67 -6.34 7.89
CA PRO A 44 0.09 -5.73 6.80
C PRO A 44 1.40 -6.48 6.49
N SER A 45 2.11 -6.94 7.54
CA SER A 45 3.39 -7.64 7.39
C SER A 45 3.22 -9.07 6.87
N LEU A 46 2.11 -9.75 7.20
CA LEU A 46 1.82 -11.08 6.67
C LEU A 46 1.47 -11.05 5.18
N GLY A 47 0.79 -9.99 4.73
CA GLY A 47 0.40 -9.84 3.32
C GLY A 47 1.56 -9.60 2.36
N THR A 48 2.73 -9.18 2.85
CA THR A 48 3.89 -8.82 2.01
C THR A 48 5.06 -9.81 2.10
N VAL A 49 4.88 -10.97 2.73
CA VAL A 49 5.97 -11.93 2.95
C VAL A 49 6.58 -12.40 1.62
N GLU A 50 5.77 -12.89 0.68
CA GLU A 50 6.22 -13.33 -0.63
C GLU A 50 6.86 -12.19 -1.43
N LEU A 51 6.20 -11.03 -1.49
CA LEU A 51 6.74 -9.85 -2.16
C LEU A 51 8.11 -9.46 -1.61
N THR A 52 8.28 -9.52 -0.28
CA THR A 52 9.55 -9.20 0.37
C THR A 52 10.64 -10.21 0.02
N ILE A 53 10.31 -11.49 0.01
CA ILE A 53 11.23 -12.56 -0.41
C ILE A 53 11.64 -12.35 -1.86
N ALA A 54 10.69 -12.14 -2.77
CA ALA A 54 10.97 -11.93 -4.19
C ALA A 54 11.85 -10.69 -4.42
N LEU A 55 11.58 -9.59 -3.71
CA LEU A 55 12.41 -8.37 -3.78
C LEU A 55 13.86 -8.62 -3.37
N HIS A 56 14.10 -9.26 -2.23
CA HIS A 56 15.46 -9.57 -1.79
C HIS A 56 16.14 -10.66 -2.61
N TYR A 57 15.37 -11.55 -3.23
CA TYR A 57 15.88 -12.57 -4.14
C TYR A 57 16.36 -11.97 -5.47
N VAL A 58 15.71 -10.90 -5.95
CA VAL A 58 15.99 -10.29 -7.26
C VAL A 58 16.92 -9.06 -7.19
N LEU A 59 16.81 -8.26 -6.14
CA LEU A 59 17.58 -7.02 -5.95
C LEU A 59 18.88 -7.26 -5.19
N ASP A 60 19.87 -6.42 -5.43
CA ASP A 60 21.16 -6.43 -4.75
C ASP A 60 21.17 -5.43 -3.57
N THR A 61 20.28 -5.64 -2.59
CA THR A 61 20.25 -4.78 -1.39
C THR A 61 21.47 -5.05 -0.50
N PRO A 62 22.12 -4.03 0.11
CA PRO A 62 21.67 -2.63 0.23
C PRO A 62 22.21 -1.69 -0.87
N GLN A 63 22.88 -2.21 -1.92
CA GLN A 63 23.30 -1.38 -3.05
C GLN A 63 22.08 -0.81 -3.77
N ASP A 64 21.16 -1.69 -4.18
CA ASP A 64 19.81 -1.31 -4.61
C ASP A 64 19.03 -0.74 -3.41
N LYS A 65 18.31 0.36 -3.65
CA LYS A 65 17.56 1.09 -2.62
C LYS A 65 16.12 0.66 -2.59
N LEU A 66 15.66 0.21 -1.43
CA LEU A 66 14.29 -0.22 -1.18
C LEU A 66 13.65 0.67 -0.11
N VAL A 67 12.55 1.34 -0.48
CA VAL A 67 11.81 2.23 0.40
C VAL A 67 10.40 1.68 0.64
N TRP A 68 10.10 1.33 1.88
CA TRP A 68 8.78 0.84 2.29
C TRP A 68 7.90 1.98 2.78
N ASP A 69 6.80 2.29 2.09
CA ASP A 69 5.87 3.34 2.54
C ASP A 69 5.23 2.98 3.88
N VAL A 70 5.16 3.92 4.83
CA VAL A 70 4.83 3.70 6.25
C VAL A 70 5.83 2.79 6.97
N GLY A 71 6.16 1.63 6.40
CA GLY A 71 7.11 0.67 6.95
C GLY A 71 6.50 -0.45 7.79
N HIS A 72 5.20 -0.35 8.10
CA HIS A 72 4.48 -1.31 8.95
C HIS A 72 4.32 -2.72 8.34
N GLN A 73 4.56 -2.86 7.04
CA GLN A 73 4.52 -4.10 6.27
C GLN A 73 5.92 -4.73 6.06
N ALA A 74 6.95 -4.23 6.76
CA ALA A 74 8.35 -4.58 6.52
C ALA A 74 8.96 -5.54 7.57
N TYR A 75 8.16 -6.33 8.29
CA TYR A 75 8.71 -7.28 9.27
C TYR A 75 9.50 -8.41 8.61
N ALA A 76 9.02 -8.97 7.50
CA ALA A 76 9.79 -9.93 6.70
C ALA A 76 11.12 -9.32 6.23
N HIS A 77 11.12 -8.03 5.86
CA HIS A 77 12.33 -7.32 5.43
C HIS A 77 13.34 -7.26 6.57
N LYS A 78 12.93 -6.90 7.79
CA LYS A 78 13.82 -6.90 8.97
C LYS A 78 14.39 -8.30 9.24
N ILE A 79 13.54 -9.32 9.21
CA ILE A 79 13.93 -10.72 9.46
C ILE A 79 14.99 -11.19 8.46
N LEU A 80 14.81 -10.90 7.16
CA LEU A 80 15.68 -11.37 6.07
C LEU A 80 16.95 -10.52 5.86
N THR A 81 17.15 -9.47 6.67
CA THR A 81 18.26 -8.51 6.53
C THR A 81 19.08 -8.37 7.82
N GLY A 82 19.41 -9.49 8.45
CA GLY A 82 20.36 -9.56 9.56
C GLY A 82 19.75 -9.36 10.95
N ARG A 83 18.44 -9.16 11.05
CA ARG A 83 17.77 -8.84 12.33
C ARG A 83 16.85 -9.94 12.85
N ARG A 84 16.93 -11.16 12.30
CA ARG A 84 16.11 -12.33 12.70
C ARG A 84 16.14 -12.60 14.22
N GLU A 85 17.32 -12.55 14.82
CA GLU A 85 17.52 -12.81 16.26
C GLU A 85 17.04 -11.63 17.12
N GLN A 86 17.34 -10.41 16.71
CA GLN A 86 16.88 -9.19 17.39
C GLN A 86 15.38 -8.97 17.27
N PHE A 87 14.71 -9.67 16.34
CA PHE A 87 13.28 -9.49 16.05
C PHE A 87 12.39 -9.71 17.27
N ASP A 88 12.80 -10.52 18.25
CA ASP A 88 12.09 -10.70 19.52
C ASP A 88 11.88 -9.39 20.30
N THR A 89 12.65 -8.34 19.99
CA THR A 89 12.58 -7.02 20.65
C THR A 89 11.78 -5.99 19.85
N VAL A 90 11.13 -6.37 18.75
CA VAL A 90 10.39 -5.41 17.92
C VAL A 90 9.31 -4.68 18.75
N ARG A 91 9.28 -3.34 18.63
CA ARG A 91 8.40 -2.41 19.36
C ARG A 91 8.53 -2.41 20.89
N THR A 92 9.59 -2.99 21.44
CA THR A 92 9.89 -2.87 22.87
C THR A 92 10.84 -1.70 23.15
N TYR A 93 10.88 -1.22 24.38
CA TYR A 93 11.79 -0.14 24.77
C TYR A 93 13.25 -0.57 24.55
N LYS A 94 14.03 0.25 23.82
CA LYS A 94 15.40 -0.05 23.36
C LYS A 94 15.54 -1.25 22.41
N GLY A 95 14.43 -1.83 21.95
CA GLY A 95 14.40 -2.87 20.94
C GLY A 95 14.33 -2.33 19.51
N LEU A 96 14.06 -3.22 18.54
CA LEU A 96 13.89 -2.82 17.14
C LEU A 96 12.67 -1.92 16.96
N SER A 97 12.80 -0.96 16.04
CA SER A 97 11.68 -0.13 15.61
C SER A 97 10.59 -0.98 14.93
N GLY A 98 9.33 -0.57 15.09
CA GLY A 98 8.22 -1.15 14.33
C GLY A 98 8.21 -0.78 12.84
N PHE A 99 9.13 0.08 12.40
CA PHE A 99 9.27 0.58 11.04
C PHE A 99 10.75 0.56 10.61
N PRO A 100 11.07 0.50 9.32
CA PRO A 100 12.42 0.75 8.81
C PRO A 100 13.02 2.06 9.33
N LYS A 101 14.26 1.97 9.80
CA LYS A 101 15.05 3.06 10.38
C LYS A 101 16.51 2.90 9.98
N ARG A 102 17.07 3.89 9.30
CA ARG A 102 18.46 3.90 8.77
C ARG A 102 19.51 3.64 9.84
N ALA A 103 19.29 4.15 11.05
CA ALA A 103 20.18 3.91 12.18
C ALA A 103 20.15 2.47 12.70
N GLU A 104 19.14 1.68 12.34
CA GLU A 104 18.99 0.28 12.74
C GLU A 104 19.63 -0.69 11.74
N SER A 105 19.67 -0.36 10.44
CA SER A 105 20.17 -1.26 9.41
C SER A 105 20.54 -0.53 8.10
N PRO A 106 21.62 -0.94 7.41
CA PRO A 106 21.94 -0.42 6.07
C PRO A 106 20.89 -0.79 5.01
N TYR A 107 20.06 -1.79 5.28
CA TYR A 107 18.96 -2.21 4.41
C TYR A 107 17.72 -1.32 4.53
N ASP A 108 17.62 -0.51 5.59
CA ASP A 108 16.54 0.46 5.78
C ASP A 108 16.96 1.78 5.13
N ASN A 109 16.70 1.98 3.83
CA ASN A 109 17.27 3.11 3.10
C ASN A 109 16.62 4.48 3.40
N PHE A 110 15.43 4.50 4.01
CA PHE A 110 14.71 5.70 4.39
C PHE A 110 13.96 5.48 5.70
N ASP A 111 13.93 6.49 6.57
CA ASP A 111 13.17 6.44 7.82
C ASP A 111 11.69 6.62 7.51
N THR A 112 10.86 5.71 8.03
CA THR A 112 9.43 5.63 7.65
C THR A 112 8.54 5.64 8.89
N GLY A 113 7.29 6.03 8.68
CA GLY A 113 6.25 6.07 9.72
C GLY A 113 5.02 6.81 9.21
N HIS A 114 5.21 8.00 8.66
CA HIS A 114 4.15 8.67 7.90
C HIS A 114 4.00 8.05 6.51
N ALA A 115 2.76 8.01 6.01
CA ALA A 115 2.40 7.43 4.72
C ALA A 115 2.72 8.37 3.53
N SER A 116 2.69 7.81 2.33
CA SER A 116 2.81 8.51 1.03
C SER A 116 4.18 9.12 0.75
N THR A 117 5.22 8.77 1.50
CA THR A 117 6.56 9.35 1.38
C THR A 117 7.46 8.57 0.43
N SER A 118 7.17 7.29 0.18
CA SER A 118 8.12 6.36 -0.46
C SER A 118 8.47 6.74 -1.90
N ILE A 119 7.49 7.18 -2.70
CA ILE A 119 7.70 7.50 -4.12
C ILE A 119 8.62 8.70 -4.26
N SER A 120 8.35 9.79 -3.52
CA SER A 120 9.19 10.99 -3.52
C SER A 120 10.59 10.70 -2.98
N ALA A 121 10.71 9.88 -1.93
CA ALA A 121 12.00 9.46 -1.39
C ALA A 121 12.81 8.63 -2.41
N ALA A 122 12.19 7.63 -3.04
CA ALA A 122 12.84 6.79 -4.05
C ALA A 122 13.22 7.58 -5.31
N LEU A 123 12.38 8.53 -5.74
CA LEU A 123 12.69 9.46 -6.83
C LEU A 123 13.92 10.32 -6.48
N GLY A 124 13.97 10.88 -5.26
CA GLY A 124 15.13 11.64 -4.79
C GLY A 124 16.42 10.80 -4.81
N MET A 125 16.35 9.55 -4.39
CA MET A 125 17.47 8.59 -4.49
C MET A 125 17.86 8.30 -5.95
N ALA A 126 16.90 8.21 -6.86
CA ALA A 126 17.15 8.00 -8.29
C ALA A 126 17.86 9.21 -8.92
N CYS A 127 17.43 10.43 -8.55
CA CYS A 127 18.11 11.65 -8.97
C CYS A 127 19.54 11.73 -8.43
N ALA A 128 19.75 11.40 -7.15
CA ALA A 128 21.08 11.39 -6.55
C ALA A 128 22.02 10.38 -7.22
N ARG A 129 21.53 9.16 -7.50
CA ARG A 129 22.25 8.14 -8.27
C ARG A 129 22.77 8.70 -9.60
N ASP A 130 21.87 9.30 -10.38
CA ASP A 130 22.20 9.80 -11.71
C ASP A 130 23.23 10.94 -11.65
N LEU A 131 23.11 11.84 -10.66
CA LEU A 131 24.06 12.94 -10.45
C LEU A 131 25.46 12.43 -10.07
N ASN A 132 25.53 11.29 -9.38
CA ASN A 132 26.79 10.66 -8.98
C ASN A 132 27.39 9.73 -10.05
N GLY A 133 26.69 9.51 -11.18
CA GLY A 133 27.11 8.53 -12.19
C GLY A 133 27.03 7.07 -11.71
N GLU A 134 26.17 6.79 -10.72
CA GLU A 134 25.95 5.45 -10.18
C GLU A 134 24.86 4.70 -10.98
N ASN A 135 24.69 3.40 -10.73
CA ASN A 135 23.77 2.55 -11.50
C ASN A 135 22.89 1.62 -10.64
N PHE A 136 22.73 1.92 -9.35
CA PHE A 136 21.85 1.13 -8.48
C PHE A 136 20.36 1.33 -8.80
N ARG A 137 19.52 0.38 -8.39
CA ARG A 137 18.06 0.46 -8.60
C ARG A 137 17.40 1.17 -7.43
N THR A 138 16.28 1.84 -7.68
CA THR A 138 15.45 2.47 -6.66
C THR A 138 14.04 1.94 -6.73
N VAL A 139 13.55 1.42 -5.60
CA VAL A 139 12.26 0.76 -5.51
C VAL A 139 11.44 1.36 -4.37
N ALA A 140 10.24 1.84 -4.67
CA ALA A 140 9.25 2.27 -3.69
C ALA A 140 8.13 1.22 -3.59
N VAL A 141 7.92 0.65 -2.40
CA VAL A 141 6.77 -0.22 -2.14
C VAL A 141 5.71 0.60 -1.41
N ILE A 142 4.56 0.82 -2.03
CA ILE A 142 3.47 1.65 -1.50
C ILE A 142 2.18 0.85 -1.40
N GLY A 143 1.44 1.00 -0.29
CA GLY A 143 0.11 0.41 -0.15
C GLY A 143 -0.95 1.22 -0.91
N ASP A 144 -2.05 0.58 -1.30
CA ASP A 144 -3.19 1.22 -1.93
C ASP A 144 -3.81 2.35 -1.09
N GLY A 145 -3.85 2.20 0.24
CA GLY A 145 -4.24 3.28 1.15
C GLY A 145 -3.29 4.49 1.08
N SER A 146 -1.99 4.26 1.12
CA SER A 146 -0.97 5.32 1.01
C SER A 146 -0.95 6.00 -0.34
N LEU A 147 -1.33 5.31 -1.41
CA LEU A 147 -1.39 5.90 -2.75
C LEU A 147 -2.45 7.02 -2.84
N THR A 148 -3.42 7.07 -1.90
CA THR A 148 -4.43 8.11 -1.86
C THR A 148 -3.92 9.47 -1.37
N GLY A 149 -2.74 9.52 -0.74
CA GLY A 149 -2.21 10.77 -0.22
C GLY A 149 -1.64 11.67 -1.30
N GLY A 150 -1.83 12.99 -1.12
CA GLY A 150 -1.41 14.01 -2.10
C GLY A 150 0.06 13.89 -2.48
N LEU A 151 0.94 13.67 -1.49
CA LEU A 151 2.38 13.51 -1.70
C LEU A 151 2.74 12.32 -2.62
N ALA A 152 1.94 11.24 -2.61
CA ALA A 152 2.16 10.11 -3.51
C ALA A 152 1.88 10.51 -4.96
N PHE A 153 0.79 11.25 -5.21
CA PHE A 153 0.46 11.76 -6.55
C PHE A 153 1.47 12.79 -7.05
N GLU A 154 1.91 13.70 -6.18
CA GLU A 154 2.98 14.66 -6.49
C GLU A 154 4.26 13.93 -6.90
N GLY A 155 4.65 12.91 -6.13
CA GLY A 155 5.79 12.05 -6.44
C GLY A 155 5.65 11.31 -7.76
N LEU A 156 4.48 10.71 -8.02
CA LEU A 156 4.19 10.03 -9.29
C LEU A 156 4.30 10.98 -10.49
N ASN A 157 3.64 12.13 -10.40
CA ASN A 157 3.66 13.12 -11.47
C ASN A 157 5.09 13.61 -11.77
N HIS A 158 5.88 13.87 -10.74
CA HIS A 158 7.25 14.34 -10.91
C HIS A 158 8.18 13.25 -11.47
N ALA A 159 8.06 12.01 -10.99
CA ALA A 159 8.84 10.88 -11.51
C ALA A 159 8.52 10.60 -12.99
N GLY A 160 7.24 10.67 -13.36
CA GLY A 160 6.76 10.63 -14.73
C GLY A 160 7.37 11.70 -15.63
N GLN A 161 7.38 12.95 -15.16
CA GLN A 161 8.00 14.07 -15.86
C GLN A 161 9.50 13.87 -16.08
N LEU A 162 10.23 13.44 -15.05
CA LEU A 162 11.69 13.26 -15.11
C LEU A 162 12.11 11.99 -15.86
N LYS A 163 11.19 11.04 -16.04
CA LYS A 163 11.42 9.75 -16.71
C LYS A 163 12.62 8.99 -16.14
N LYS A 164 12.84 9.07 -14.82
CA LYS A 164 13.97 8.41 -14.15
C LYS A 164 13.73 6.90 -14.05
N ASN A 165 14.81 6.13 -14.18
CA ASN A 165 14.78 4.68 -13.93
C ASN A 165 14.50 4.43 -12.45
N MET A 166 13.27 4.02 -12.13
CA MET A 166 12.81 3.65 -10.80
C MET A 166 11.61 2.70 -10.91
N LEU A 167 11.41 1.89 -9.87
CA LEU A 167 10.27 0.97 -9.77
C LEU A 167 9.34 1.41 -8.64
N VAL A 168 8.07 1.62 -8.94
CA VAL A 168 7.01 1.79 -7.95
C VAL A 168 6.21 0.50 -7.92
N ILE A 169 6.10 -0.12 -6.74
CA ILE A 169 5.31 -1.33 -6.51
C ILE A 169 4.11 -0.96 -5.67
N LEU A 170 2.92 -1.06 -6.26
CA LEU A 170 1.66 -0.96 -5.55
C LEU A 170 1.31 -2.31 -4.93
N ASN A 171 1.30 -2.37 -3.60
CA ASN A 171 0.73 -3.45 -2.83
C ASN A 171 -0.77 -3.19 -2.61
N ASP A 172 -1.62 -3.69 -3.51
CA ASP A 172 -3.07 -3.59 -3.41
C ASP A 172 -3.64 -4.81 -2.66
N ASN A 173 -3.99 -4.60 -1.38
CA ASN A 173 -4.73 -5.56 -0.56
C ASN A 173 -6.21 -5.20 -0.39
N ARG A 174 -6.67 -4.21 -1.15
CA ARG A 174 -8.03 -3.67 -1.14
C ARG A 174 -8.46 -3.01 0.18
N MET A 175 -7.51 -2.66 1.06
CA MET A 175 -7.77 -2.08 2.38
C MET A 175 -6.77 -0.96 2.73
N ALA A 176 -7.26 0.07 3.41
CA ALA A 176 -6.42 0.96 4.22
C ALA A 176 -6.35 0.40 5.66
N ILE A 177 -6.57 1.23 6.69
CA ILE A 177 -6.88 0.73 8.04
C ILE A 177 -8.31 0.20 8.06
N SER A 178 -9.24 0.98 7.50
CA SER A 178 -10.61 0.61 7.15
C SER A 178 -10.75 0.32 5.64
N LYS A 179 -11.95 -0.05 5.17
CA LYS A 179 -12.26 -0.20 3.73
C LYS A 179 -11.85 1.03 2.91
N ARG A 180 -11.39 0.81 1.67
CA ARG A 180 -10.96 1.87 0.74
C ARG A 180 -12.01 2.98 0.58
N VAL A 181 -11.55 4.22 0.54
CA VAL A 181 -12.34 5.41 0.18
C VAL A 181 -11.73 6.10 -1.05
N GLY A 182 -12.55 6.87 -1.79
CA GLY A 182 -12.10 7.66 -2.93
C GLY A 182 -12.16 6.98 -4.31
N ALA A 183 -12.13 7.81 -5.35
CA ALA A 183 -12.29 7.38 -6.75
C ALA A 183 -11.13 6.49 -7.24
N LEU A 184 -9.90 6.73 -6.77
CA LEU A 184 -8.75 5.89 -7.10
C LEU A 184 -8.93 4.46 -6.56
N GLY A 185 -9.42 4.32 -5.31
CA GLY A 185 -9.71 3.00 -4.74
C GLY A 185 -10.78 2.24 -5.54
N GLN A 186 -11.80 2.94 -6.04
CA GLN A 186 -12.80 2.35 -6.94
C GLN A 186 -12.20 1.97 -8.30
N TYR A 187 -11.30 2.78 -8.86
CA TYR A 187 -10.59 2.48 -10.11
C TYR A 187 -9.73 1.21 -9.97
N LEU A 188 -8.93 1.09 -8.91
CA LEU A 188 -8.15 -0.12 -8.61
C LEU A 188 -9.04 -1.35 -8.40
N THR A 189 -10.19 -1.18 -7.73
CA THR A 189 -11.21 -2.25 -7.62
C THR A 189 -11.71 -2.70 -8.99
N LYS A 190 -11.99 -1.77 -9.91
CA LYS A 190 -12.47 -2.11 -11.26
C LYS A 190 -11.38 -2.83 -12.07
N ILE A 191 -10.12 -2.41 -11.95
CA ILE A 191 -8.98 -3.10 -12.59
C ILE A 191 -8.92 -4.57 -12.17
N THR A 192 -9.12 -4.85 -10.89
CA THR A 192 -8.92 -6.17 -10.29
C THR A 192 -10.13 -7.10 -10.39
N THR A 193 -11.31 -6.57 -10.72
CA THR A 193 -12.58 -7.33 -10.81
C THR A 193 -13.07 -7.51 -12.23
N THR A 194 -12.49 -6.83 -13.21
CA THR A 194 -12.85 -7.00 -14.62
C THR A 194 -12.04 -8.16 -15.22
N PRO A 195 -12.67 -9.22 -15.76
CA PRO A 195 -11.97 -10.38 -16.35
C PRO A 195 -11.37 -10.07 -17.74
N ALA A 196 -10.73 -8.92 -17.91
CA ALA A 196 -10.48 -8.29 -19.20
C ALA A 196 -9.03 -8.35 -19.71
N TYR A 197 -8.20 -9.30 -19.26
CA TYR A 197 -6.86 -9.46 -19.85
C TYR A 197 -6.76 -10.63 -20.83
N THR A 198 -7.42 -11.77 -20.60
CA THR A 198 -7.26 -12.93 -21.50
C THR A 198 -8.02 -12.82 -22.83
N ASN A 199 -9.01 -11.94 -22.95
CA ASN A 199 -9.84 -11.83 -24.15
C ASN A 199 -9.67 -10.51 -24.93
N PHE A 200 -8.96 -9.50 -24.41
CA PHE A 200 -8.90 -8.20 -25.09
C PHE A 200 -7.96 -8.19 -26.29
N GLU A 201 -6.73 -8.71 -26.16
CA GLU A 201 -5.80 -8.82 -27.31
C GLU A 201 -6.39 -9.67 -28.43
N LYS A 202 -7.00 -10.81 -28.07
CA LYS A 202 -7.60 -11.74 -29.04
C LYS A 202 -8.78 -11.11 -29.79
N ASN A 203 -9.66 -10.39 -29.07
CA ASN A 203 -10.79 -9.70 -29.68
C ASN A 203 -10.39 -8.47 -30.49
N LEU A 204 -9.30 -7.78 -30.13
CA LEU A 204 -8.80 -6.63 -30.91
C LEU A 204 -8.14 -7.10 -32.21
N TRP A 205 -7.34 -8.17 -32.19
CA TRP A 205 -6.76 -8.77 -33.38
C TRP A 205 -7.82 -9.39 -34.32
N ASP A 206 -8.82 -10.08 -33.76
CA ASP A 206 -9.94 -10.62 -34.54
C ASP A 206 -10.84 -9.51 -35.13
N PHE A 207 -10.97 -8.38 -34.46
CA PHE A 207 -11.72 -7.22 -34.96
C PHE A 207 -10.95 -6.45 -36.02
N LEU A 208 -9.65 -6.21 -35.82
CA LEU A 208 -8.77 -5.54 -36.80
C LEU A 208 -8.56 -6.40 -38.06
N GLY A 209 -8.49 -7.72 -37.92
CA GLY A 209 -8.40 -8.66 -39.04
C GLY A 209 -9.68 -8.78 -39.88
N ARG A 210 -10.80 -8.21 -39.43
CA ARG A 210 -12.10 -8.22 -40.13
C ARG A 210 -12.44 -6.91 -40.84
N LEU A 211 -11.56 -5.91 -40.83
CA LEU A 211 -11.80 -4.65 -41.55
C LEU A 211 -11.46 -4.81 -43.04
N PRO A 212 -12.42 -4.59 -43.97
CA PRO A 212 -12.14 -4.66 -45.40
C PRO A 212 -11.24 -3.50 -45.84
N ALA A 213 -10.26 -3.80 -46.70
CA ALA A 213 -9.21 -2.89 -47.16
C ALA A 213 -9.65 -1.72 -48.06
N ASN A 214 -10.96 -1.50 -48.27
CA ASN A 214 -11.47 -0.47 -49.18
C ASN A 214 -12.05 0.72 -48.40
N ILE A 215 -11.23 1.78 -48.28
CA ILE A 215 -11.54 3.00 -47.51
C ILE A 215 -12.29 4.01 -48.39
N GLY A 216 -13.56 4.25 -48.08
CA GLY A 216 -14.36 5.35 -48.61
C GLY A 216 -15.21 6.01 -47.52
N GLY A 217 -15.76 7.20 -47.82
CA GLY A 217 -16.45 8.19 -46.97
C GLY A 217 -17.21 7.79 -45.69
N PRO A 218 -17.90 6.63 -45.58
CA PRO A 218 -18.62 6.23 -44.36
C PRO A 218 -17.74 5.90 -43.12
N SER A 219 -16.42 5.81 -43.30
CA SER A 219 -15.48 5.42 -42.24
C SER A 219 -15.39 6.41 -41.06
N ARG A 220 -15.64 7.72 -41.27
CA ARG A 220 -15.49 8.73 -40.20
C ARG A 220 -16.54 8.62 -39.10
N VAL A 221 -17.78 8.25 -39.44
CA VAL A 221 -18.87 8.11 -38.46
C VAL A 221 -18.73 6.80 -37.68
N ALA A 222 -18.33 5.72 -38.36
CA ALA A 222 -17.97 4.45 -37.72
C ALA A 222 -16.76 4.61 -36.79
N PHE A 223 -15.72 5.35 -37.21
CA PHE A 223 -14.55 5.65 -36.39
C PHE A 223 -14.88 6.54 -35.18
N ARG A 224 -15.79 7.53 -35.32
CA ARG A 224 -16.28 8.32 -34.18
C ARG A 224 -17.05 7.47 -33.17
N ARG A 225 -17.92 6.56 -33.63
CA ARG A 225 -18.67 5.63 -32.75
C ARG A 225 -17.75 4.60 -32.09
N LEU A 226 -16.74 4.09 -32.80
CA LEU A 226 -15.68 3.25 -32.23
C LEU A 226 -14.91 4.00 -31.14
N ARG A 227 -14.45 5.23 -31.43
CA ARG A 227 -13.75 6.07 -30.45
C ARG A 227 -14.64 6.40 -29.23
N GLN A 228 -15.96 6.51 -29.41
CA GLN A 228 -16.92 6.65 -28.31
C GLN A 228 -17.15 5.34 -27.54
N GLY A 229 -17.07 4.17 -28.19
CA GLY A 229 -17.11 2.87 -27.52
C GLY A 229 -15.87 2.60 -26.67
N PHE A 230 -14.69 3.02 -27.14
CA PHE A 230 -13.43 2.93 -26.39
C PHE A 230 -13.37 3.87 -25.18
N LYS A 231 -14.10 5.00 -25.18
CA LYS A 231 -14.15 5.91 -24.02
C LYS A 231 -14.71 5.26 -22.74
N ASN A 232 -15.49 4.19 -22.89
CA ASN A 232 -16.08 3.45 -21.77
C ASN A 232 -15.25 2.22 -21.38
N LEU A 233 -14.15 1.96 -22.08
CA LEU A 233 -13.25 0.86 -21.79
C LEU A 233 -12.26 1.33 -20.72
N ILE A 234 -12.40 0.81 -19.52
CA ILE A 234 -11.39 0.95 -18.48
C ILE A 234 -10.23 0.05 -18.89
N VAL A 235 -9.18 0.65 -19.46
CA VAL A 235 -7.92 -0.03 -19.72
C VAL A 235 -7.11 0.00 -18.43
N PRO A 236 -6.87 -1.16 -17.77
CA PRO A 236 -6.00 -1.21 -16.60
C PRO A 236 -4.65 -0.57 -16.90
N GLY A 237 -4.17 0.27 -15.98
CA GLY A 237 -2.87 0.91 -16.12
C GLY A 237 -2.84 2.22 -16.88
N LEU A 238 -3.85 2.55 -17.70
CA LEU A 238 -3.83 3.74 -18.57
C LEU A 238 -3.55 5.04 -17.80
N THR A 239 -4.12 5.22 -16.61
CA THR A 239 -3.84 6.39 -15.76
C THR A 239 -2.35 6.52 -15.42
N PHE A 240 -1.66 5.42 -15.15
CA PHE A 240 -0.24 5.42 -14.82
C PHE A 240 0.62 5.57 -16.09
N GLU A 241 0.19 5.00 -17.22
CA GLU A 241 0.84 5.20 -18.51
C GLU A 241 0.78 6.66 -18.97
N GLU A 242 -0.35 7.34 -18.78
CA GLU A 242 -0.49 8.78 -19.05
C GLU A 242 0.38 9.64 -18.11
N LEU A 243 0.67 9.14 -16.90
CA LEU A 243 1.67 9.72 -16.01
C LEU A 243 3.11 9.39 -16.44
N GLY A 244 3.32 8.66 -17.54
CA GLY A 244 4.63 8.34 -18.09
C GLY A 244 5.28 7.07 -17.55
N TYR A 245 4.51 6.20 -16.88
CA TYR A 245 5.01 4.92 -16.37
C TYR A 245 4.80 3.78 -17.36
N HIS A 246 5.73 2.82 -17.35
CA HIS A 246 5.43 1.49 -17.84
C HIS A 246 4.60 0.74 -16.79
N TYR A 247 3.38 0.32 -17.12
CA TYR A 247 2.51 -0.37 -16.18
C TYR A 247 2.55 -1.88 -16.38
N GLU A 248 2.70 -2.63 -15.28
CA GLU A 248 2.75 -4.10 -15.26
C GLU A 248 1.80 -4.63 -14.18
N GLY A 249 0.95 -5.59 -14.54
CA GLY A 249 0.00 -6.25 -13.63
C GLY A 249 -1.48 -5.97 -13.93
N PRO A 250 -2.40 -6.28 -13.00
CA PRO A 250 -2.14 -6.83 -11.66
C PRO A 250 -1.58 -8.26 -11.69
N ILE A 251 -0.67 -8.58 -10.76
CA ILE A 251 -0.12 -9.92 -10.55
C ILE A 251 -0.48 -10.46 -9.16
N ASP A 252 -0.50 -11.78 -9.00
CA ASP A 252 -0.66 -12.40 -7.68
C ASP A 252 0.60 -12.17 -6.83
N GLY A 253 0.45 -11.46 -5.72
CA GLY A 253 1.51 -11.15 -4.77
C GLY A 253 1.86 -12.28 -3.82
N HIS A 254 1.21 -13.43 -3.93
CA HIS A 254 1.52 -14.65 -3.19
C HIS A 254 2.10 -15.77 -4.05
N ASP A 255 2.30 -15.53 -5.35
CA ASP A 255 3.07 -16.41 -6.23
C ASP A 255 4.51 -15.90 -6.33
N ILE A 256 5.41 -16.48 -5.52
CA ILE A 256 6.82 -16.05 -5.47
C ILE A 256 7.50 -16.24 -6.83
N ALA A 257 7.19 -17.32 -7.56
CA ALA A 257 7.80 -17.58 -8.86
C ALA A 257 7.40 -16.51 -9.88
N ALA A 258 6.11 -16.20 -9.98
CA ALA A 258 5.61 -15.14 -10.85
C ALA A 258 6.19 -13.78 -10.47
N LEU A 259 6.30 -13.47 -9.17
CA LEU A 259 6.92 -12.24 -8.67
C LEU A 259 8.42 -12.15 -9.03
N VAL A 260 9.17 -13.24 -8.88
CA VAL A 260 10.59 -13.27 -9.25
C VAL A 260 10.75 -13.07 -10.76
N ASP A 261 9.93 -13.72 -11.57
CA ASP A 261 10.01 -13.64 -13.03
C ASP A 261 9.71 -12.23 -13.55
N VAL A 262 8.64 -11.60 -13.07
CA VAL A 262 8.30 -10.21 -13.46
C VAL A 262 9.32 -9.21 -12.94
N LEU A 263 9.77 -9.32 -11.67
CA LEU A 263 10.78 -8.42 -11.13
C LEU A 263 12.10 -8.51 -11.91
N ARG A 264 12.53 -9.72 -12.31
CA ARG A 264 13.72 -9.90 -13.16
C ARG A 264 13.57 -9.23 -14.53
N ARG A 265 12.38 -9.29 -15.12
CA ARG A 265 12.08 -8.66 -16.42
C ARG A 265 12.13 -7.14 -16.35
N ILE A 266 11.54 -6.56 -15.30
CA ILE A 266 11.28 -5.10 -15.25
C ILE A 266 12.37 -4.31 -14.52
N LYS A 267 13.22 -4.94 -13.69
CA LYS A 267 14.17 -4.22 -12.82
C LYS A 267 15.19 -3.36 -13.57
N ASP A 268 15.46 -3.67 -14.83
CA ASP A 268 16.42 -2.99 -15.70
C ASP A 268 15.74 -2.24 -16.85
N GLN A 269 14.40 -2.11 -16.80
CA GLN A 269 13.62 -1.40 -17.79
C GLN A 269 13.93 0.11 -17.73
N PRO A 270 14.25 0.75 -18.88
CA PRO A 270 14.42 2.20 -18.93
C PRO A 270 13.11 2.92 -18.61
N GLY A 271 13.23 4.05 -17.91
CA GLY A 271 12.09 4.86 -17.47
C GLY A 271 11.43 4.35 -16.18
N PRO A 272 10.45 5.09 -15.66
CA PRO A 272 9.76 4.73 -14.44
C PRO A 272 8.77 3.59 -14.72
N THR A 273 8.78 2.56 -13.88
CA THR A 273 7.91 1.38 -14.00
C THR A 273 6.99 1.30 -12.79
N PHE A 274 5.73 0.92 -13.03
CA PHE A 274 4.69 0.76 -12.03
C PHE A 274 4.20 -0.69 -12.03
N LEU A 275 4.54 -1.45 -11.00
CA LEU A 275 4.12 -2.83 -10.82
C LEU A 275 2.92 -2.89 -9.85
N HIS A 276 1.80 -3.44 -10.31
CA HIS A 276 0.60 -3.63 -9.49
C HIS A 276 0.54 -5.07 -8.96
N VAL A 277 0.66 -5.23 -7.66
CA VAL A 277 0.68 -6.51 -6.96
C VAL A 277 -0.55 -6.66 -6.09
N LEU A 278 -1.26 -7.78 -6.21
CA LEU A 278 -2.43 -8.12 -5.40
C LEU A 278 -2.04 -8.98 -4.22
N THR A 279 -2.36 -8.54 -3.00
CA THR A 279 -2.10 -9.33 -1.80
C THR A 279 -3.35 -9.49 -0.95
N VAL A 280 -3.29 -10.38 0.03
CA VAL A 280 -4.29 -10.58 1.07
C VAL A 280 -3.71 -10.09 2.39
N LYS A 281 -4.35 -9.09 2.97
CA LYS A 281 -3.96 -8.58 4.29
C LYS A 281 -4.19 -9.69 5.32
N GLY A 282 -3.18 -10.02 6.12
CA GLY A 282 -3.26 -11.14 7.08
C GLY A 282 -2.90 -12.51 6.51
N LYS A 283 -2.42 -12.61 5.25
CA LYS A 283 -2.19 -13.88 4.55
C LYS A 283 -1.51 -14.94 5.42
N GLY A 284 -2.11 -16.13 5.49
CA GLY A 284 -1.61 -17.29 6.19
C GLY A 284 -1.95 -17.32 7.68
N TYR A 285 -2.76 -16.38 8.18
CA TYR A 285 -3.30 -16.39 9.53
C TYR A 285 -4.79 -16.06 9.50
N GLU A 286 -5.63 -17.09 9.55
CA GLU A 286 -7.09 -17.01 9.37
C GLU A 286 -7.75 -15.91 10.22
N PRO A 287 -7.46 -15.73 11.53
CA PRO A 287 -8.04 -14.63 12.31
C PRO A 287 -7.72 -13.23 11.74
N ALA A 288 -6.56 -13.05 11.13
CA ALA A 288 -6.17 -11.79 10.49
C ALA A 288 -6.70 -11.65 9.05
N GLU A 289 -6.94 -12.74 8.32
CA GLU A 289 -7.61 -12.66 7.01
C GLU A 289 -9.08 -12.28 7.16
N GLU A 290 -9.77 -12.83 8.17
CA GLU A 290 -11.18 -12.53 8.45
C GLU A 290 -11.38 -11.14 9.07
N ASN A 291 -10.43 -10.68 9.90
CA ASN A 291 -10.54 -9.41 10.62
C ASN A 291 -9.26 -8.56 10.52
N ALA A 292 -8.87 -8.25 9.28
CA ALA A 292 -7.65 -7.50 9.00
C ALA A 292 -7.60 -6.09 9.59
N GLU A 293 -8.76 -5.49 9.93
CA GLU A 293 -8.84 -4.20 10.64
C GLU A 293 -8.36 -4.36 12.09
N LYS A 294 -8.88 -5.36 12.82
CA LYS A 294 -8.43 -5.70 14.19
C LYS A 294 -6.94 -6.00 14.21
N PHE A 295 -6.45 -6.75 13.22
CA PHE A 295 -5.05 -7.18 13.13
C PHE A 295 -4.11 -6.19 12.43
N HIS A 296 -4.60 -4.99 12.05
CA HIS A 296 -3.74 -3.96 11.46
C HIS A 296 -2.66 -3.49 12.43
N GLY A 297 -3.04 -3.28 13.69
CA GLY A 297 -2.14 -2.94 14.80
C GLY A 297 -2.70 -3.49 16.11
N VAL A 298 -2.06 -4.53 16.64
CA VAL A 298 -2.55 -5.29 17.80
C VAL A 298 -1.67 -5.12 19.02
N GLY A 299 -2.29 -5.23 20.20
CA GLY A 299 -1.55 -5.53 21.44
C GLY A 299 -1.20 -7.02 21.51
N ALA A 300 -0.75 -7.49 22.68
CA ALA A 300 -0.52 -8.91 22.89
C ALA A 300 -1.84 -9.71 22.77
N PHE A 301 -1.79 -10.87 22.12
CA PHE A 301 -2.94 -11.71 21.81
C PHE A 301 -2.58 -13.20 21.85
N ASP A 302 -3.58 -14.06 22.02
CA ASP A 302 -3.41 -15.50 21.90
C ASP A 302 -3.23 -15.88 20.42
N PRO A 303 -2.11 -16.51 20.01
CA PRO A 303 -1.87 -16.84 18.61
C PRO A 303 -2.83 -17.88 18.04
N GLU A 304 -3.45 -18.74 18.84
CA GLU A 304 -4.40 -19.75 18.35
C GLU A 304 -5.79 -19.13 18.11
N THR A 305 -6.27 -18.27 19.01
CA THR A 305 -7.63 -17.71 18.92
C THR A 305 -7.69 -16.31 18.33
N GLY A 306 -6.59 -15.55 18.39
CA GLY A 306 -6.55 -14.15 17.99
C GLY A 306 -7.15 -13.18 19.04
N ASP A 307 -7.40 -13.65 20.26
CA ASP A 307 -8.02 -12.84 21.31
C ASP A 307 -7.02 -12.03 22.12
N PRO A 308 -7.34 -10.79 22.50
CA PRO A 308 -6.45 -9.96 23.30
C PRO A 308 -6.23 -10.57 24.69
N LEU A 309 -4.97 -10.58 25.16
CA LEU A 309 -4.62 -11.11 26.49
C LEU A 309 -5.05 -10.19 27.65
N SER A 310 -5.60 -9.00 27.36
CA SER A 310 -6.06 -8.05 28.38
C SER A 310 -7.30 -7.29 27.92
N CYS A 311 -8.26 -7.10 28.82
CA CYS A 311 -9.42 -6.24 28.62
C CYS A 311 -9.15 -4.86 29.24
N LYS A 312 -9.42 -3.78 28.50
CA LYS A 312 -9.35 -2.42 29.06
C LYS A 312 -10.69 -2.09 29.72
N ASN A 313 -10.66 -1.82 31.03
CA ASN A 313 -11.85 -1.47 31.83
C ASN A 313 -12.10 0.05 31.97
N ILE A 314 -11.33 0.89 31.27
CA ILE A 314 -11.43 2.36 31.37
C ILE A 314 -11.70 2.93 29.98
N CYS A 315 -12.68 3.84 29.89
CA CYS A 315 -13.00 4.54 28.65
C CYS A 315 -11.80 5.34 28.16
N SER A 316 -11.54 5.25 26.86
CA SER A 316 -10.47 6.03 26.22
C SER A 316 -10.92 7.47 25.98
N TYR A 317 -9.97 8.41 25.87
CA TYR A 317 -10.25 9.77 25.42
C TYR A 317 -10.98 9.78 24.07
N THR A 318 -10.59 8.89 23.16
CA THR A 318 -11.22 8.67 21.86
C THR A 318 -12.71 8.34 21.98
N GLU A 319 -13.06 7.44 22.90
CA GLU A 319 -14.45 7.05 23.15
C GLU A 319 -15.27 8.20 23.73
N VAL A 320 -14.72 8.92 24.72
CA VAL A 320 -15.39 10.08 25.33
C VAL A 320 -15.62 11.18 24.29
N PHE A 321 -14.61 11.50 23.47
CA PHE A 321 -14.73 12.45 22.37
C PHE A 321 -15.83 12.05 21.38
N GLY A 322 -15.79 10.81 20.87
CA GLY A 322 -16.74 10.32 19.86
C GLY A 322 -18.19 10.38 20.35
N LYS A 323 -18.46 9.89 21.57
CA LYS A 323 -19.80 9.91 22.18
C LYS A 323 -20.26 11.35 22.43
N SER A 324 -19.38 12.22 22.91
CA SER A 324 -19.73 13.62 23.17
C SER A 324 -20.07 14.38 21.89
N LEU A 325 -19.32 14.14 20.80
CA LEU A 325 -19.59 14.77 19.51
C LEU A 325 -20.95 14.34 18.94
N VAL A 326 -21.34 13.07 19.11
CA VAL A 326 -22.67 12.57 18.74
C VAL A 326 -23.77 13.31 19.49
N GLU A 327 -23.65 13.48 20.81
CA GLU A 327 -24.65 14.21 21.60
C GLU A 327 -24.80 15.67 21.15
N LEU A 328 -23.68 16.35 20.88
CA LEU A 328 -23.72 17.72 20.35
C LEU A 328 -24.41 17.76 18.98
N ALA A 329 -24.08 16.83 18.08
CA ALA A 329 -24.62 16.80 16.72
C ALA A 329 -26.09 16.40 16.64
N LYS A 330 -26.67 15.79 17.68
CA LYS A 330 -28.13 15.62 17.80
C LYS A 330 -28.86 16.95 17.94
N THR A 331 -28.21 17.96 18.51
CA THR A 331 -28.82 19.28 18.78
C THR A 331 -28.42 20.37 17.78
N ASP A 332 -27.29 20.20 17.08
CA ASP A 332 -26.84 21.13 16.04
C ASP A 332 -26.64 20.40 14.69
N PRO A 333 -27.53 20.60 13.69
CA PRO A 333 -27.42 19.96 12.39
C PRO A 333 -26.20 20.43 11.57
N ARG A 334 -25.57 21.54 11.97
CA ARG A 334 -24.38 22.09 11.29
C ARG A 334 -23.10 21.36 11.64
N ILE A 335 -23.08 20.53 12.69
CA ILE A 335 -21.88 19.78 13.06
C ILE A 335 -21.62 18.68 12.03
N VAL A 336 -20.38 18.62 11.54
CA VAL A 336 -19.90 17.67 10.54
C VAL A 336 -18.63 16.99 11.07
N GLY A 337 -18.56 15.67 11.01
CA GLY A 337 -17.38 14.90 11.41
C GLY A 337 -16.46 14.60 10.23
N ILE A 338 -15.17 14.91 10.35
CA ILE A 338 -14.17 14.70 9.29
C ILE A 338 -12.99 13.92 9.86
N THR A 339 -12.58 12.84 9.20
CA THR A 339 -11.36 12.07 9.52
C THR A 339 -10.49 11.89 8.29
N ALA A 340 -9.21 11.59 8.51
CA ALA A 340 -8.28 11.16 7.46
C ALA A 340 -7.96 9.67 7.66
N ALA A 341 -8.76 8.79 7.06
CA ALA A 341 -8.63 7.32 7.09
C ALA A 341 -8.69 6.64 8.47
N MET A 342 -9.08 7.36 9.52
CA MET A 342 -8.96 6.90 10.92
C MET A 342 -10.26 7.00 11.75
N PRO A 343 -11.44 6.55 11.26
CA PRO A 343 -12.68 6.72 12.01
C PRO A 343 -12.63 6.05 13.39
N GLU A 344 -12.16 4.81 13.49
CA GLU A 344 -12.06 4.06 14.74
C GLU A 344 -10.97 4.63 15.66
N GLY A 345 -9.82 5.00 15.08
CA GLY A 345 -8.70 5.57 15.83
C GLY A 345 -9.00 6.95 16.43
N THR A 346 -9.94 7.69 15.84
CA THR A 346 -10.33 9.05 16.25
C THR A 346 -11.71 9.11 16.92
N GLY A 347 -12.44 7.99 17.00
CA GLY A 347 -13.76 7.93 17.62
C GLY A 347 -14.88 8.52 16.76
N LEU A 348 -14.60 8.81 15.48
CA LEU A 348 -15.62 9.23 14.52
C LEU A 348 -16.41 8.07 13.94
N ASP A 349 -16.06 6.82 14.26
CA ASP A 349 -16.91 5.66 13.96
C ASP A 349 -18.27 5.75 14.66
N TYR A 350 -18.33 6.26 15.90
CA TYR A 350 -19.57 6.56 16.60
C TYR A 350 -20.42 7.59 15.83
N PHE A 351 -19.79 8.66 15.36
CA PHE A 351 -20.46 9.71 14.57
C PHE A 351 -20.98 9.18 13.24
N ARG A 352 -20.15 8.43 12.51
CA ARG A 352 -20.50 7.80 11.23
C ARG A 352 -21.74 6.93 11.32
N ARG A 353 -21.90 6.16 12.39
CA ARG A 353 -23.05 5.26 12.59
C ARG A 353 -24.37 6.02 12.78
N VAL A 354 -24.33 7.19 13.42
CA VAL A 354 -25.54 7.97 13.75
C VAL A 354 -25.85 9.00 12.65
N PHE A 355 -24.84 9.60 12.04
CA PHE A 355 -24.98 10.68 11.05
C PHE A 355 -24.11 10.43 9.80
N PRO A 356 -24.41 9.38 9.00
CA PRO A 356 -23.60 9.02 7.84
C PRO A 356 -23.49 10.16 6.80
N ASP A 357 -24.56 10.91 6.58
CA ASP A 357 -24.59 12.02 5.60
C ASP A 357 -23.77 13.26 6.05
N ARG A 358 -23.36 13.32 7.32
CA ARG A 358 -22.54 14.40 7.90
C ARG A 358 -21.15 13.90 8.31
N PHE A 359 -20.76 12.72 7.83
CA PHE A 359 -19.45 12.14 8.09
C PHE A 359 -18.65 12.04 6.79
N PHE A 360 -17.41 12.54 6.82
CA PHE A 360 -16.51 12.49 5.69
C PHE A 360 -15.17 11.85 6.08
N ASP A 361 -14.83 10.77 5.39
CA ASP A 361 -13.47 10.20 5.42
C ASP A 361 -12.76 10.59 4.13
N VAL A 362 -11.72 11.42 4.26
CA VAL A 362 -10.97 11.94 3.12
C VAL A 362 -9.82 11.02 2.67
N GLY A 363 -9.66 9.84 3.29
CA GLY A 363 -8.49 8.99 3.07
C GLY A 363 -7.24 9.54 3.76
N ILE A 364 -6.06 9.09 3.34
CA ILE A 364 -4.78 9.56 3.90
C ILE A 364 -4.42 10.93 3.29
N ALA A 365 -5.22 11.95 3.58
CA ALA A 365 -5.13 13.26 2.96
C ALA A 365 -5.39 14.39 3.98
N GLU A 366 -4.51 14.54 4.95
CA GLU A 366 -4.63 15.49 6.05
C GLU A 366 -4.77 16.95 5.57
N GLN A 367 -3.97 17.36 4.57
CA GLN A 367 -4.06 18.71 4.00
C GLN A 367 -5.43 18.97 3.36
N HIS A 368 -5.97 17.94 2.70
CA HIS A 368 -7.30 18.00 2.12
C HIS A 368 -8.36 18.08 3.21
N ALA A 369 -8.24 17.29 4.30
CA ALA A 369 -9.19 17.33 5.42
C ALA A 369 -9.37 18.74 5.98
N LEU A 370 -8.26 19.46 6.23
CA LEU A 370 -8.31 20.82 6.78
C LEU A 370 -8.87 21.83 5.77
N THR A 371 -8.46 21.75 4.51
CA THR A 371 -8.97 22.67 3.47
C THR A 371 -10.46 22.42 3.18
N PHE A 372 -10.87 21.16 3.17
CA PHE A 372 -12.27 20.74 3.03
C PHE A 372 -13.13 21.26 4.19
N ALA A 373 -12.61 21.15 5.43
CA ALA A 373 -13.24 21.74 6.61
C ALA A 373 -13.36 23.26 6.48
N ALA A 374 -12.32 23.97 6.02
CA ALA A 374 -12.39 25.41 5.79
C ALA A 374 -13.50 25.77 4.77
N GLY A 375 -13.64 24.96 3.71
CA GLY A 375 -14.75 25.06 2.75
C GLY A 375 -16.12 24.93 3.41
N LEU A 376 -16.34 23.90 4.22
CA LEU A 376 -17.57 23.70 4.99
C LEU A 376 -17.86 24.87 5.94
N ALA A 377 -16.85 25.32 6.68
CA ALA A 377 -16.96 26.45 7.60
C ALA A 377 -17.36 27.74 6.88
N SER A 378 -16.82 27.98 5.67
CA SER A 378 -17.20 29.14 4.84
C SER A 378 -18.68 29.15 4.43
N GLN A 379 -19.33 27.98 4.43
CA GLN A 379 -20.74 27.80 4.10
C GLN A 379 -21.63 27.68 5.35
N GLY A 380 -21.12 28.04 6.54
CA GLY A 380 -21.90 28.10 7.78
C GLY A 380 -22.02 26.77 8.55
N PHE A 381 -21.29 25.72 8.13
CA PHE A 381 -21.17 24.48 8.91
C PHE A 381 -20.16 24.61 10.06
N LYS A 382 -20.21 23.67 10.99
CA LYS A 382 -19.28 23.53 12.13
C LYS A 382 -18.48 22.23 12.00
N PRO A 383 -17.47 22.19 11.11
CA PRO A 383 -16.69 20.99 10.89
C PRO A 383 -15.79 20.68 12.09
N VAL A 384 -15.71 19.41 12.46
CA VAL A 384 -14.80 18.87 13.45
C VAL A 384 -13.86 17.89 12.74
N VAL A 385 -12.61 18.31 12.54
CA VAL A 385 -11.57 17.46 11.98
C VAL A 385 -10.90 16.71 13.12
N ALA A 386 -11.13 15.40 13.21
CA ALA A 386 -10.47 14.54 14.19
C ALA A 386 -9.22 13.93 13.56
N ILE A 387 -8.06 14.34 14.05
CA ILE A 387 -6.74 14.02 13.49
C ILE A 387 -5.71 13.85 14.61
N TYR A 388 -4.75 12.95 14.43
CA TYR A 388 -3.69 12.75 15.42
C TYR A 388 -2.68 13.90 15.35
N SER A 389 -2.14 14.31 16.50
CA SER A 389 -1.16 15.40 16.60
C SER A 389 0.03 15.23 15.65
N THR A 390 0.56 14.01 15.50
CA THR A 390 1.67 13.75 14.56
C THR A 390 1.30 13.92 13.09
N PHE A 391 0.03 13.69 12.72
CA PHE A 391 -0.45 13.84 11.35
C PHE A 391 -0.93 15.25 11.04
N LEU A 392 -1.29 16.04 12.05
CA LEU A 392 -1.59 17.48 11.89
C LEU A 392 -0.40 18.29 11.36
N GLN A 393 0.82 17.74 11.42
CA GLN A 393 2.02 18.35 10.84
C GLN A 393 2.04 18.28 9.31
N ARG A 394 1.20 17.44 8.70
CA ARG A 394 1.03 17.32 7.25
C ARG A 394 0.16 18.44 6.72
#